data_AF-A0A2A5WLU7-F1
#
_entry.id   AF-A0A2A5WLU7-F1
#
_cell.length_a   1.000
_cell.length_b   1.000
_cell.length_c   1.000
_cell.angle_alpha   90.00
_cell.angle_beta   90.00
_cell.angle_gamma   90.00
#
_symmetry.space_group_name_H-M   'P 1'
#
loop_
_entity.id
_entity.type
_entity.pdbx_description
1 polymer ?
#
loop_
_entity_poly.entity_id
_entity_poly.type
_entity_poly.pdbx_seq_one_letter_code
_entity_poly.pdbx_strand_id
1 'polypeptide(L)'
;AQPERLTVEFIELNPSQFVLPVDEAELQSQLADALADYETKAQSEVAHILLVQNDDETDQAYAERINEVGARLQADEDFAAIAADASDDIGSSFVGGDLGFTDGSVFPDAMEEAIANLEVGGISTAVTTDAGTHFILVKSRSAAEQVPDELLRAEITESLQTAQTQRDLLIAVDELRELVFTSSGLEAAAQELGLVIATSQPFSRDQGEGLFSEASLRTAAFSNDVLVDANNSDVIELSGSRFVALAVKEQLPEGTKPLAEVRSSISAQLTSEAQDRAMTTLVDDVNASLAAGETLEAISTAKGYEWRVELAATRQNVNLPSSVLQSAFSKRSADTETVSAVRLDDERYALVQLARTQAGREDTMVGVERDALLREVSDVSASLLRQEFMADLKRRGDVVIR
;
A
#
# COMPACT_ATOMS: atom_id res chain seq x y z
N ALA A 1 9.14 -32.07 16.51
CA ALA A 1 8.04 -31.90 17.47
C ALA A 1 7.08 -30.85 16.93
N GLN A 2 5.81 -30.91 17.30
CA GLN A 2 4.85 -29.83 17.09
C GLN A 2 4.68 -29.08 18.41
N PRO A 3 4.64 -27.74 18.38
CA PRO A 3 4.35 -26.95 19.57
C PRO A 3 2.89 -27.17 20.00
N GLU A 4 2.58 -26.77 21.24
CA GLU A 4 1.21 -26.63 21.72
C GLU A 4 0.44 -25.70 20.78
N ARG A 5 -0.80 -26.10 20.43
CA ARG A 5 -1.70 -25.32 19.58
C ARG A 5 -3.08 -25.21 20.21
N LEU A 6 -3.79 -24.15 19.90
CA LEU A 6 -5.18 -23.93 20.31
C LEU A 6 -6.07 -23.77 19.08
N THR A 7 -7.30 -24.24 19.23
CA THR A 7 -8.45 -23.80 18.45
C THR A 7 -9.33 -22.99 19.38
N VAL A 8 -9.75 -21.80 18.95
CA VAL A 8 -10.62 -20.92 19.75
C VAL A 8 -11.91 -20.63 19.00
N GLU A 9 -12.95 -20.35 19.76
CA GLU A 9 -14.13 -19.64 19.29
C GLU A 9 -13.94 -18.15 19.52
N PHE A 10 -14.45 -17.32 18.61
CA PHE A 10 -14.31 -15.87 18.72
C PHE A 10 -15.47 -15.14 18.07
N ILE A 11 -15.70 -13.92 18.56
CA ILE A 11 -16.59 -12.91 17.98
C ILE A 11 -15.72 -11.75 17.51
N GLU A 12 -15.95 -11.27 16.29
CA GLU A 12 -15.28 -10.08 15.74
C GLU A 12 -16.32 -8.97 15.50
N LEU A 13 -16.04 -7.80 16.08
CA LEU A 13 -16.67 -6.54 15.72
C LEU A 13 -15.74 -5.76 14.79
N ASN A 14 -16.29 -5.25 13.69
CA ASN A 14 -15.55 -4.40 12.76
C ASN A 14 -16.45 -3.30 12.19
N PRO A 15 -15.88 -2.19 11.68
CA PRO A 15 -16.67 -1.03 11.26
C PRO A 15 -17.69 -1.34 10.16
N SER A 16 -17.40 -2.30 9.27
CA SER A 16 -18.28 -2.63 8.15
C SER A 16 -19.64 -3.20 8.58
N GLN A 17 -19.74 -3.73 9.81
CA GLN A 17 -21.00 -4.21 10.39
C GLN A 17 -21.92 -3.07 10.86
N PHE A 18 -21.39 -1.85 11.02
CA PHE A 18 -22.10 -0.69 11.60
C PHE A 18 -22.35 0.43 10.59
N VAL A 19 -22.13 0.16 9.30
CA VAL A 19 -22.42 1.12 8.22
C VAL A 19 -23.92 1.16 7.98
N LEU A 20 -24.57 2.16 8.56
CA LEU A 20 -26.01 2.41 8.43
C LEU A 20 -26.29 3.65 7.58
N PRO A 21 -27.49 3.76 6.97
CA PRO A 21 -27.91 5.01 6.34
C PRO A 21 -27.98 6.15 7.36
N VAL A 22 -27.51 7.33 6.95
CA VAL A 22 -27.57 8.56 7.76
C VAL A 22 -29.02 9.02 7.92
N ASP A 23 -29.34 9.62 9.07
CA ASP A 23 -30.62 10.29 9.28
C ASP A 23 -30.76 11.49 8.32
N GLU A 24 -31.78 11.44 7.46
CA GLU A 24 -32.03 12.46 6.45
C GLU A 24 -32.31 13.85 7.08
N ALA A 25 -32.88 13.92 8.28
CA ALA A 25 -33.12 15.19 8.96
C ALA A 25 -31.81 15.80 9.48
N GLU A 26 -30.89 14.99 9.98
CA GLU A 26 -29.56 15.43 10.41
C GLU A 26 -28.71 15.89 9.22
N LEU A 27 -28.74 15.12 8.12
CA LEU A 27 -28.09 15.49 6.86
C LEU A 27 -28.60 16.84 6.33
N GLN A 28 -29.92 17.05 6.32
CA GLN A 28 -30.51 18.31 5.86
C GLN A 28 -30.09 19.49 6.74
N SER A 29 -30.04 19.30 8.06
CA SER A 29 -29.57 20.34 8.99
C SER A 29 -28.11 20.71 8.73
N GLN A 30 -27.22 19.73 8.67
CA GLN A 30 -25.78 19.96 8.46
C GLN A 30 -25.49 20.56 7.09
N LEU A 31 -26.24 20.16 6.06
CA LEU A 31 -26.14 20.75 4.73
C LEU A 31 -26.57 22.22 4.72
N ALA A 32 -27.67 22.56 5.40
CA ALA A 32 -28.12 23.94 5.51
C ALA A 32 -27.11 24.82 6.25
N ASP A 33 -26.54 24.32 7.36
CA ASP A 33 -25.50 25.01 8.12
C ASP A 33 -24.24 25.22 7.27
N ALA A 34 -23.79 24.19 6.56
CA ALA A 34 -22.63 24.28 5.67
C ALA A 34 -22.86 25.27 4.51
N LEU A 35 -24.04 25.29 3.91
CA LEU A 35 -24.39 26.25 2.85
C LEU A 35 -24.42 27.68 3.39
N ALA A 36 -24.97 27.92 4.58
CA ALA A 36 -24.94 29.24 5.21
C ALA A 36 -23.50 29.73 5.48
N ASP A 37 -22.61 28.83 5.91
CA ASP A 37 -21.18 29.11 6.08
C ASP A 37 -20.44 29.38 4.76
N TYR A 38 -20.96 28.91 3.63
CA TYR A 38 -20.43 29.25 2.30
C TYR A 38 -20.98 30.58 1.78
N GLU A 39 -22.27 30.86 1.98
CA GLU A 39 -22.88 32.14 1.57
C GLU A 39 -22.26 33.34 2.30
N THR A 40 -21.85 33.16 3.56
CA THR A 40 -21.15 34.18 4.36
C THR A 40 -19.70 34.46 3.90
N LYS A 41 -19.15 33.69 2.95
CA LYS A 41 -17.79 33.92 2.39
C LYS A 41 -17.77 34.78 1.13
N ALA A 42 -18.90 35.30 0.68
CA ALA A 42 -18.93 36.30 -0.39
C ALA A 42 -18.27 37.60 0.11
N GLN A 43 -17.18 38.04 -0.54
CA GLN A 43 -16.47 39.24 -0.12
C GLN A 43 -16.79 40.41 -1.04
N SER A 44 -17.10 41.57 -0.45
CA SER A 44 -17.23 42.83 -1.17
C SER A 44 -15.93 43.63 -1.04
N GLU A 45 -15.32 43.99 -2.16
CA GLU A 45 -14.22 44.95 -2.20
C GLU A 45 -14.82 46.36 -2.21
N VAL A 46 -14.42 47.20 -1.26
CA VAL A 46 -15.04 48.52 -1.07
C VAL A 46 -14.01 49.64 -0.94
N ALA A 47 -14.41 50.84 -1.35
CA ALA A 47 -13.69 52.07 -1.11
C ALA A 47 -14.60 53.09 -0.41
N HIS A 48 -14.03 54.04 0.31
CA HIS A 48 -14.78 55.08 0.99
C HIS A 48 -14.19 56.49 0.83
N ILE A 49 -15.02 57.50 1.11
CA ILE A 49 -14.62 58.88 1.36
C ILE A 49 -15.13 59.19 2.76
N LEU A 50 -14.23 59.46 3.70
CA LEU A 50 -14.57 59.85 5.07
C LEU A 50 -14.48 61.37 5.21
N LEU A 51 -15.50 61.98 5.79
CA LEU A 51 -15.48 63.37 6.24
C LEU A 51 -15.62 63.41 7.75
N VAL A 52 -14.71 64.09 8.41
CA VAL A 52 -14.71 64.30 9.87
C VAL A 52 -14.94 65.78 10.13
N GLN A 53 -15.86 66.08 11.05
CA GLN A 53 -16.08 67.45 11.51
C GLN A 53 -14.92 67.85 12.43
N ASN A 54 -14.20 68.91 12.07
CA ASN A 54 -13.11 69.41 12.90
C ASN A 54 -13.64 70.22 14.10
N ASP A 55 -12.88 70.27 15.20
CA ASP A 55 -13.29 71.00 16.42
C ASP A 55 -13.56 72.50 16.18
N ASP A 56 -12.86 73.09 15.21
CA ASP A 56 -12.99 74.51 14.83
C ASP A 56 -14.00 74.73 13.68
N GLU A 57 -14.68 73.68 13.22
CA GLU A 57 -15.60 73.69 12.08
C GLU A 57 -17.07 73.78 12.54
N THR A 58 -17.80 74.75 12.00
CA THR A 58 -19.24 74.88 12.29
C THR A 58 -20.03 73.76 11.62
N ASP A 59 -21.15 73.36 12.22
CA ASP A 59 -22.04 72.34 11.65
C ASP A 59 -22.48 72.70 10.22
N GLN A 60 -22.63 73.99 9.92
CA GLN A 60 -22.97 74.47 8.59
C GLN A 60 -21.83 74.20 7.59
N ALA A 61 -20.58 74.50 7.96
CA ALA A 61 -19.43 74.28 7.09
C ALA A 61 -19.20 72.78 6.82
N TYR A 62 -19.37 71.94 7.84
CA TYR A 62 -19.29 70.49 7.69
C TYR A 62 -20.39 69.93 6.79
N ALA A 63 -21.63 70.40 6.95
CA ALA A 63 -22.74 70.03 6.05
C ALA A 63 -22.50 70.50 4.61
N GLU A 64 -21.88 71.66 4.41
CA GLU A 64 -21.50 72.16 3.08
C GLU A 64 -20.47 71.22 2.41
N ARG A 65 -19.46 70.73 3.14
CA ARG A 65 -18.47 69.75 2.62
C ARG A 65 -19.12 68.42 2.24
N ILE A 66 -20.03 67.89 3.07
CA ILE A 66 -20.77 66.66 2.76
C ILE A 66 -21.59 66.84 1.48
N ASN A 67 -22.29 67.98 1.34
CA ASN A 67 -23.09 68.27 0.15
C ASN A 67 -22.23 68.46 -1.09
N GLU A 68 -21.04 69.07 -0.97
CA GLU A 68 -20.09 69.23 -2.06
C GLU A 68 -19.60 67.88 -2.58
N VAL A 69 -19.14 66.99 -1.69
CA VAL A 69 -18.73 65.63 -2.05
C VAL A 69 -19.89 64.86 -2.68
N GLY A 70 -21.08 64.93 -2.09
CA GLY A 70 -22.29 64.31 -2.65
C GLY A 70 -22.64 64.82 -4.05
N ALA A 71 -22.50 66.13 -4.31
CA ALA A 71 -22.76 66.73 -5.61
C ALA A 71 -21.72 66.30 -6.68
N ARG A 72 -20.46 66.16 -6.29
CA ARG A 72 -19.37 65.66 -7.16
C ARG A 72 -19.60 64.19 -7.55
N LEU A 73 -19.99 63.37 -6.58
CA LEU A 73 -20.35 61.96 -6.81
C LEU A 73 -21.59 61.84 -7.72
N GLN A 74 -22.60 62.71 -7.56
CA GLN A 74 -23.76 62.77 -8.45
C GLN A 74 -23.43 63.26 -9.87
N ALA A 75 -22.31 63.96 -10.05
CA ALA A 75 -21.82 64.41 -11.35
C ALA A 75 -20.95 63.36 -12.06
N ASP A 76 -20.88 62.13 -11.54
CA ASP A 76 -20.05 61.02 -12.03
C ASP A 76 -18.54 61.39 -12.10
N GLU A 77 -18.07 62.26 -11.21
CA GLU A 77 -16.64 62.49 -11.03
C GLU A 77 -15.95 61.25 -10.43
N ASP A 78 -14.70 61.00 -10.81
CA ASP A 78 -13.97 59.79 -10.41
C ASP A 78 -13.84 59.67 -8.88
N PHE A 79 -14.36 58.58 -8.33
CA PHE A 79 -14.42 58.37 -6.88
C PHE A 79 -13.04 58.42 -6.22
N ALA A 80 -12.02 57.84 -6.86
CA ALA A 80 -10.66 57.82 -6.33
C ALA A 80 -10.04 59.23 -6.32
N ALA A 81 -10.34 60.05 -7.33
CA ALA A 81 -9.93 61.46 -7.37
C ALA A 81 -10.60 62.28 -6.26
N ILE A 82 -11.90 62.07 -6.01
CA ILE A 82 -12.61 62.75 -4.90
C ILE A 82 -12.06 62.27 -3.55
N ALA A 83 -11.78 60.98 -3.40
CA ALA A 83 -11.18 60.43 -2.18
C ALA A 83 -9.80 61.02 -1.89
N ALA A 84 -8.96 61.20 -2.91
CA ALA A 84 -7.65 61.81 -2.76
C ALA A 84 -7.71 63.31 -2.41
N ASP A 85 -8.76 64.01 -2.85
CA ASP A 85 -8.91 65.46 -2.70
C ASP A 85 -9.67 65.87 -1.41
N ALA A 86 -10.70 65.10 -1.05
CA ALA A 86 -11.68 65.50 -0.03
C ALA A 86 -11.80 64.54 1.16
N SER A 87 -11.24 63.33 1.12
CA SER A 87 -11.33 62.38 2.24
C SER A 87 -10.36 62.75 3.36
N ASP A 88 -10.88 62.80 4.59
CA ASP A 88 -10.11 62.99 5.82
C ASP A 88 -9.44 61.69 6.30
N ASP A 89 -9.71 60.54 5.67
CA ASP A 89 -8.98 59.30 5.95
C ASP A 89 -7.60 59.30 5.25
N ILE A 90 -6.56 59.66 5.99
CA ILE A 90 -5.17 59.67 5.53
C ILE A 90 -4.69 58.28 5.10
N GLY A 91 -5.27 57.20 5.64
CA GLY A 91 -4.87 55.83 5.37
C GLY A 91 -5.26 55.34 3.97
N SER A 92 -6.44 55.71 3.49
CA SER A 92 -7.00 55.21 2.22
C SER A 92 -7.13 56.28 1.13
N SER A 93 -7.22 57.58 1.47
CA SER A 93 -7.40 58.71 0.53
C SER A 93 -6.43 58.67 -0.66
N PHE A 94 -5.13 58.46 -0.41
CA PHE A 94 -4.09 58.40 -1.45
C PHE A 94 -4.15 57.16 -2.35
N VAL A 95 -4.93 56.15 -1.96
CA VAL A 95 -5.16 54.91 -2.73
C VAL A 95 -6.61 54.86 -3.22
N GLY A 96 -7.23 56.03 -3.44
CA GLY A 96 -8.58 56.13 -3.96
C GLY A 96 -9.67 55.71 -2.98
N GLY A 97 -9.39 55.74 -1.68
CA GLY A 97 -10.33 55.39 -0.62
C GLY A 97 -10.42 53.89 -0.33
N ASP A 98 -9.53 53.06 -0.89
CA ASP A 98 -9.64 51.60 -0.80
C ASP A 98 -9.54 51.07 0.65
N LEU A 99 -10.54 50.31 1.07
CA LEU A 99 -10.60 49.65 2.38
C LEU A 99 -10.37 48.12 2.28
N GLY A 100 -10.23 47.58 1.08
CA GLY A 100 -10.10 46.14 0.84
C GLY A 100 -11.44 45.41 0.92
N PHE A 101 -11.40 44.17 1.43
CA PHE A 101 -12.53 43.23 1.40
C PHE A 101 -13.27 43.16 2.75
N THR A 102 -14.59 43.10 2.70
CA THR A 102 -15.44 42.73 3.84
C THR A 102 -16.33 41.55 3.49
N ASP A 103 -16.56 40.68 4.48
CA ASP A 103 -17.56 39.60 4.47
C ASP A 103 -18.85 40.01 5.21
N GLY A 104 -19.01 41.30 5.53
CA GLY A 104 -20.13 41.84 6.30
C GLY A 104 -19.84 42.00 7.80
N SER A 105 -18.63 41.67 8.26
CA SER A 105 -18.25 41.72 9.68
C SER A 105 -17.13 42.71 10.02
N VAL A 106 -16.55 43.38 9.02
CA VAL A 106 -15.29 44.13 9.16
C VAL A 106 -15.55 45.60 9.52
N PHE A 107 -16.61 46.20 8.98
CA PHE A 107 -16.92 47.62 9.16
C PHE A 107 -18.11 47.84 10.12
N PRO A 108 -18.33 49.08 10.61
CA PRO A 108 -19.50 49.39 11.45
C PRO A 108 -20.82 49.01 10.78
N ASP A 109 -21.81 48.56 11.57
CA ASP A 109 -23.11 48.06 11.09
C ASP A 109 -23.78 48.94 10.03
N ALA A 110 -23.75 50.27 10.22
CA ALA A 110 -24.33 51.23 9.27
C ALA A 110 -23.64 51.23 7.90
N MET A 111 -22.32 50.97 7.86
CA MET A 111 -21.57 50.82 6.62
C MET A 111 -21.86 49.47 5.97
N GLU A 112 -21.90 48.39 6.74
CA GLU A 112 -22.19 47.05 6.21
C GLU A 112 -23.61 46.96 5.63
N GLU A 113 -24.60 47.59 6.28
CA GLU A 113 -25.96 47.71 5.75
C GLU A 113 -25.99 48.49 4.42
N ALA A 114 -25.21 49.57 4.32
CA ALA A 114 -25.10 50.33 3.08
C ALA A 114 -24.40 49.53 1.97
N ILE A 115 -23.31 48.82 2.29
CA ILE A 115 -22.56 47.97 1.36
C ILE A 115 -23.45 46.85 0.83
N ALA A 116 -24.22 46.17 1.70
CA ALA A 116 -25.11 45.09 1.31
C ALA A 116 -26.18 45.54 0.31
N ASN A 117 -26.72 46.74 0.47
CA ASN A 117 -27.78 47.32 -0.36
C ASN A 117 -27.31 47.89 -1.71
N LEU A 118 -26.00 48.05 -1.91
CA LEU A 118 -25.43 48.56 -3.16
C LEU A 118 -25.18 47.46 -4.20
N GLU A 119 -25.30 47.80 -5.48
CA GLU A 119 -24.80 46.97 -6.57
C GLU A 119 -23.30 47.23 -6.81
N VAL A 120 -22.61 46.34 -7.52
CA VAL A 120 -21.20 46.56 -7.91
C VAL A 120 -21.10 47.79 -8.80
N GLY A 121 -20.20 48.72 -8.44
CA GLY A 121 -20.07 50.05 -9.03
C GLY A 121 -20.99 51.10 -8.42
N GLY A 122 -21.88 50.71 -7.49
CA GLY A 122 -22.80 51.63 -6.80
C GLY A 122 -22.12 52.41 -5.69
N ILE A 123 -22.57 53.66 -5.50
CA ILE A 123 -22.11 54.58 -4.45
C ILE A 123 -23.24 54.83 -3.45
N SER A 124 -22.93 54.77 -2.15
CA SER A 124 -23.91 55.02 -1.08
C SER A 124 -24.32 56.48 -0.98
N THR A 125 -25.45 56.75 -0.34
CA THR A 125 -25.69 58.07 0.27
C THR A 125 -24.72 58.31 1.43
N ALA A 126 -24.72 59.52 1.98
CA ALA A 126 -23.97 59.82 3.21
C ALA A 126 -24.38 58.88 4.36
N VAL A 127 -23.42 58.09 4.86
CA VAL A 127 -23.58 57.14 5.98
C VAL A 127 -22.86 57.70 7.19
N THR A 128 -23.57 57.98 8.28
CA THR A 128 -22.96 58.50 9.51
C THR A 128 -22.56 57.36 10.44
N THR A 129 -21.32 57.38 10.90
CA THR A 129 -20.80 56.51 11.97
C THR A 129 -20.18 57.37 13.08
N ASP A 130 -19.70 56.74 14.15
CA ASP A 130 -18.95 57.44 15.21
C ASP A 130 -17.64 58.09 14.71
N ALA A 131 -17.12 57.65 13.56
CA ALA A 131 -15.91 58.20 12.96
C ALA A 131 -16.16 59.43 12.07
N GLY A 132 -17.40 59.67 11.64
CA GLY A 132 -17.76 60.75 10.73
C GLY A 132 -18.77 60.33 9.66
N THR A 133 -18.80 61.05 8.54
CA THR A 133 -19.70 60.77 7.41
C THR A 133 -18.94 60.06 6.29
N HIS A 134 -19.47 58.94 5.83
CA HIS A 134 -18.87 58.11 4.78
C HIS A 134 -19.71 58.11 3.51
N PHE A 135 -19.04 58.16 2.36
CA PHE A 135 -19.59 57.70 1.09
C PHE A 135 -18.85 56.43 0.70
N ILE A 136 -19.57 55.38 0.31
CA ILE A 136 -19.01 54.05 0.11
C ILE A 136 -19.24 53.61 -1.34
N LEU A 137 -18.21 53.12 -2.00
CA LEU A 137 -18.25 52.52 -3.33
C LEU A 137 -18.01 51.01 -3.22
N VAL A 138 -18.87 50.20 -3.82
CA VAL A 138 -18.61 48.76 -3.98
C VAL A 138 -17.85 48.55 -5.29
N LYS A 139 -16.57 48.19 -5.23
CA LYS A 139 -15.69 48.02 -6.39
C LYS A 139 -15.93 46.68 -7.09
N SER A 140 -16.02 45.61 -6.31
CA SER A 140 -16.23 44.26 -6.80
C SER A 140 -16.91 43.40 -5.73
N ARG A 141 -17.54 42.31 -6.17
CA ARG A 141 -18.04 41.25 -5.29
C ARG A 141 -17.51 39.93 -5.81
N SER A 142 -16.78 39.20 -4.99
CA SER A 142 -16.47 37.80 -5.28
C SER A 142 -17.66 36.95 -4.85
N ALA A 143 -18.17 36.13 -5.76
CA ALA A 143 -19.07 35.07 -5.38
C ALA A 143 -18.27 34.05 -4.57
N ALA A 144 -18.84 33.52 -3.48
CA ALA A 144 -18.32 32.30 -2.88
C ALA A 144 -18.20 31.24 -3.99
N GLU A 145 -17.05 30.60 -4.11
CA GLU A 145 -16.83 29.54 -5.07
C GLU A 145 -17.90 28.46 -4.82
N GLN A 146 -18.83 28.28 -5.75
CA GLN A 146 -19.97 27.39 -5.56
C GLN A 146 -19.46 25.95 -5.59
N VAL A 147 -19.31 25.34 -4.41
CA VAL A 147 -19.20 23.89 -4.30
C VAL A 147 -20.55 23.32 -4.75
N PRO A 148 -20.59 22.38 -5.72
CA PRO A 148 -21.84 21.77 -6.12
C PRO A 148 -22.53 21.13 -4.91
N ASP A 149 -23.81 21.42 -4.71
CA ASP A 149 -24.62 20.90 -3.60
C ASP A 149 -24.54 19.37 -3.48
N GLU A 150 -24.50 18.66 -4.61
CA GLU A 150 -24.33 17.20 -4.66
C GLU A 150 -23.00 16.74 -4.06
N LEU A 151 -21.91 17.48 -4.29
CA LEU A 151 -20.60 17.15 -3.76
C LEU A 151 -20.54 17.40 -2.25
N LEU A 152 -21.08 18.54 -1.81
CA LEU A 152 -21.15 18.88 -0.38
C LEU A 152 -22.02 17.90 0.39
N ARG A 153 -23.18 17.52 -0.17
CA ARG A 153 -24.06 16.51 0.39
C ARG A 153 -23.36 15.16 0.52
N ALA A 154 -22.61 14.73 -0.49
CA ALA A 154 -21.86 13.47 -0.44
C ALA A 154 -20.80 13.48 0.67
N GLU A 155 -20.04 14.57 0.79
CA GLU A 155 -19.03 14.74 1.84
C GLU A 155 -19.64 14.74 3.25
N ILE A 156 -20.73 15.48 3.46
CA ILE A 156 -21.44 15.51 4.74
C ILE A 156 -22.02 14.13 5.06
N THR A 157 -22.58 13.43 4.06
CA THR A 157 -23.11 12.07 4.24
C THR A 157 -22.01 11.11 4.68
N GLU A 158 -20.84 11.14 4.03
CA GLU A 158 -19.71 10.29 4.39
C GLU A 158 -19.19 10.59 5.80
N SER A 159 -19.09 11.89 6.15
CA SER A 159 -18.68 12.35 7.47
C SER A 159 -19.64 11.88 8.57
N LEU A 160 -20.94 12.10 8.38
CA LEU A 160 -21.99 11.67 9.32
C LEU A 160 -22.03 10.15 9.45
N GLN A 161 -21.95 9.42 8.34
CA GLN A 161 -21.92 7.96 8.35
C GLN A 161 -20.69 7.43 9.09
N THR A 162 -19.53 8.04 8.89
CA THR A 162 -18.29 7.67 9.59
C THR A 162 -18.41 7.92 11.09
N ALA A 163 -18.90 9.09 11.50
CA ALA A 163 -19.09 9.43 12.90
C ALA A 163 -20.12 8.49 13.58
N GLN A 164 -21.22 8.20 12.89
CA GLN A 164 -22.24 7.26 13.35
C GLN A 164 -21.67 5.85 13.49
N THR A 165 -20.98 5.33 12.47
CA THR A 165 -20.36 4.00 12.46
C THR A 165 -19.41 3.85 13.64
N GLN A 166 -18.56 4.87 13.89
CA GLN A 166 -17.62 4.85 15.01
C GLN A 166 -18.33 4.83 16.37
N ARG A 167 -19.35 5.68 16.54
CA ARG A 167 -20.13 5.74 17.78
C ARG A 167 -20.83 4.40 18.06
N ASP A 168 -21.54 3.86 17.07
CA ASP A 168 -22.34 2.65 17.21
C ASP A 168 -21.44 1.42 17.44
N LEU A 169 -20.28 1.37 16.78
CA LEU A 169 -19.25 0.35 17.03
C LEU A 169 -18.75 0.40 18.48
N LEU A 170 -18.43 1.59 19.01
CA LEU A 170 -17.94 1.72 20.39
C LEU A 170 -18.97 1.29 21.42
N ILE A 171 -20.26 1.62 21.20
CA ILE A 171 -21.36 1.14 22.03
C ILE A 171 -21.41 -0.40 22.02
N ALA A 172 -21.35 -1.01 20.83
CA ALA A 172 -21.35 -2.47 20.70
C ALA A 172 -20.11 -3.14 21.34
N VAL A 173 -18.96 -2.47 21.31
CA VAL A 173 -17.74 -2.94 22.00
C VAL A 173 -17.93 -2.94 23.51
N ASP A 174 -18.51 -1.89 24.07
CA ASP A 174 -18.76 -1.81 25.51
C ASP A 174 -19.83 -2.82 25.97
N GLU A 175 -20.87 -3.03 25.17
CA GLU A 175 -21.85 -4.11 25.40
C GLU A 175 -21.20 -5.49 25.31
N LEU A 176 -20.35 -5.73 24.30
CA LEU A 176 -19.62 -6.98 24.15
C LEU A 176 -18.73 -7.24 25.39
N ARG A 177 -18.02 -6.22 25.89
CA ARG A 177 -17.19 -6.32 27.10
C ARG A 177 -17.98 -6.82 28.31
N GLU A 178 -19.15 -6.22 28.56
CA GLU A 178 -20.00 -6.62 29.68
C GLU A 178 -20.53 -8.05 29.51
N LEU A 179 -20.97 -8.40 28.30
CA LEU A 179 -21.55 -9.71 28.01
C LEU A 179 -20.50 -10.83 28.14
N VAL A 180 -19.29 -10.64 27.60
CA VAL A 180 -18.24 -11.67 27.68
C VAL A 180 -17.67 -11.80 29.09
N PHE A 181 -17.69 -10.74 29.90
CA PHE A 181 -17.25 -10.77 31.29
C PHE A 181 -18.24 -11.50 32.21
N THR A 182 -19.54 -11.38 31.94
CA THR A 182 -20.60 -11.92 32.82
C THR A 182 -21.09 -13.31 32.42
N SER A 183 -20.76 -13.78 31.22
CA SER A 183 -21.19 -15.08 30.70
C SER A 183 -20.04 -16.08 30.62
N SER A 184 -20.40 -17.37 30.60
CA SER A 184 -19.49 -18.46 30.28
C SER A 184 -19.67 -18.84 28.81
N GLY A 185 -18.61 -18.74 28.02
CA GLY A 185 -18.68 -18.87 26.57
C GLY A 185 -19.13 -17.59 25.87
N LEU A 186 -19.24 -17.63 24.55
CA LEU A 186 -19.54 -16.46 23.71
C LEU A 186 -20.98 -16.42 23.20
N GLU A 187 -21.78 -17.45 23.47
CA GLU A 187 -23.13 -17.66 22.91
C GLU A 187 -24.12 -16.57 23.35
N ALA A 188 -24.09 -16.18 24.62
CA ALA A 188 -24.95 -15.13 25.14
C ALA A 188 -24.64 -13.78 24.46
N ALA A 189 -23.36 -13.44 24.36
CA ALA A 189 -22.91 -12.22 23.70
C ALA A 189 -23.27 -12.20 22.21
N ALA A 190 -23.05 -13.32 21.51
CA ALA A 190 -23.41 -13.46 20.11
C ALA A 190 -24.92 -13.30 19.87
N GLN A 191 -25.74 -13.89 20.74
CA GLN A 191 -27.20 -13.82 20.60
C GLN A 191 -27.73 -12.40 20.84
N GLU A 192 -27.27 -11.73 21.89
CA GLU A 192 -27.75 -10.39 22.27
C GLU A 192 -27.37 -9.35 21.21
N LEU A 193 -26.14 -9.42 20.70
CA LEU A 193 -25.61 -8.48 19.71
C LEU A 193 -25.90 -8.89 18.26
N GLY A 194 -26.54 -10.04 18.03
CA GLY A 194 -26.81 -10.57 16.68
C GLY A 194 -25.54 -10.93 15.89
N LEU A 195 -24.48 -11.34 16.57
CA LEU A 195 -23.17 -11.65 15.98
C LEU A 195 -23.01 -13.16 15.71
N VAL A 196 -22.05 -13.49 14.84
CA VAL A 196 -21.73 -14.88 14.50
C VAL A 196 -20.45 -15.29 15.22
N ILE A 197 -20.50 -16.43 15.92
CA ILE A 197 -19.31 -17.06 16.49
C ILE A 197 -18.57 -17.79 15.37
N ALA A 198 -17.30 -17.45 15.18
CA ALA A 198 -16.40 -18.14 14.28
C ALA A 198 -15.44 -19.06 15.07
N THR A 199 -14.89 -20.07 14.39
CA THR A 199 -13.87 -20.96 14.96
C THR A 199 -12.56 -20.78 14.19
N SER A 200 -11.44 -20.66 14.92
CA SER A 200 -10.12 -20.49 14.32
C SER A 200 -9.60 -21.79 13.66
N GLN A 201 -8.58 -21.66 12.82
CA GLN A 201 -7.67 -22.78 12.57
C GLN A 201 -6.75 -23.00 13.78
N PRO A 202 -6.13 -24.19 13.94
CA PRO A 202 -5.15 -24.42 15.00
C PRO A 202 -3.92 -23.49 14.88
N PHE A 203 -3.61 -22.74 15.93
CA PHE A 203 -2.44 -21.85 15.98
C PHE A 203 -1.60 -22.10 17.24
N SER A 204 -0.30 -21.83 17.18
CA SER A 204 0.61 -21.91 18.34
C SER A 204 0.85 -20.54 18.95
N ARG A 205 1.59 -20.44 20.05
CA ARG A 205 2.00 -19.14 20.63
C ARG A 205 2.74 -18.25 19.61
N ASP A 206 3.57 -18.88 18.78
CA ASP A 206 4.47 -18.17 17.85
C ASP A 206 3.89 -17.97 16.45
N GLN A 207 2.95 -18.82 16.03
CA GLN A 207 2.46 -18.85 14.64
C GLN A 207 0.95 -19.01 14.57
N GLY A 208 0.30 -18.18 13.75
CA GLY A 208 -1.12 -18.27 13.42
C GLY A 208 -1.42 -17.63 12.06
N GLU A 209 -2.63 -17.83 11.56
CA GLU A 209 -3.11 -17.34 10.27
C GLU A 209 -4.38 -16.49 10.45
N GLY A 210 -4.72 -15.67 9.44
CA GLY A 210 -5.88 -14.78 9.50
C GLY A 210 -5.77 -13.80 10.67
N LEU A 211 -6.83 -13.66 11.48
CA LEU A 211 -6.80 -12.82 12.69
C LEU A 211 -5.67 -13.20 13.64
N PHE A 212 -5.35 -14.50 13.74
CA PHE A 212 -4.34 -15.02 14.65
C PHE A 212 -2.91 -14.83 14.13
N SER A 213 -2.70 -14.11 13.02
CA SER A 213 -1.38 -13.53 12.71
C SER A 213 -1.01 -12.40 13.68
N GLU A 214 -2.02 -11.75 14.29
CA GLU A 214 -1.82 -10.72 15.31
C GLU A 214 -1.37 -11.35 16.64
N ALA A 215 -0.25 -10.86 17.17
CA ALA A 215 0.36 -11.42 18.38
C ALA A 215 -0.49 -11.17 19.64
N SER A 216 -1.29 -10.12 19.67
CA SER A 216 -2.19 -9.78 20.79
C SER A 216 -3.24 -10.88 21.02
N LEU A 217 -3.88 -11.36 19.95
CA LEU A 217 -4.85 -12.45 20.04
C LEU A 217 -4.22 -13.76 20.48
N ARG A 218 -3.03 -14.10 19.95
CA ARG A 218 -2.31 -15.31 20.39
C ARG A 218 -1.91 -15.20 21.86
N THR A 219 -1.42 -14.04 22.29
CA THR A 219 -1.03 -13.82 23.69
C THR A 219 -2.23 -13.98 24.62
N ALA A 220 -3.39 -13.42 24.25
CA ALA A 220 -4.61 -13.54 25.05
C ALA A 220 -5.15 -14.98 25.08
N ALA A 221 -5.20 -15.68 23.93
CA ALA A 221 -5.68 -17.07 23.87
C ALA A 221 -4.88 -18.04 24.74
N PHE A 222 -3.58 -17.76 24.91
CA PHE A 222 -2.66 -18.58 25.69
C PHE A 222 -2.37 -17.99 27.09
N SER A 223 -3.17 -17.00 27.54
CA SER A 223 -3.09 -16.44 28.90
C SER A 223 -3.60 -17.45 29.93
N ASN A 224 -3.27 -17.26 31.21
CA ASN A 224 -3.79 -18.12 32.27
C ASN A 224 -5.32 -18.02 32.37
N ASP A 225 -5.87 -16.80 32.28
CA ASP A 225 -7.31 -16.58 32.41
C ASP A 225 -8.11 -17.34 31.35
N VAL A 226 -7.60 -17.37 30.11
CA VAL A 226 -8.30 -17.99 28.98
C VAL A 226 -7.98 -19.47 28.84
N LEU A 227 -6.70 -19.86 28.96
CA LEU A 227 -6.28 -21.24 28.76
C LEU A 227 -6.43 -22.11 30.02
N VAL A 228 -6.07 -21.58 31.18
CA VAL A 228 -6.03 -22.34 32.44
C VAL A 228 -7.35 -22.25 33.19
N ASP A 229 -7.89 -21.04 33.30
CA ASP A 229 -9.13 -20.77 34.03
C ASP A 229 -10.38 -20.91 33.14
N ALA A 230 -10.19 -21.14 31.84
CA ALA A 230 -11.25 -21.35 30.84
C ALA A 230 -12.29 -20.22 30.78
N ASN A 231 -11.86 -18.98 31.08
CA ASN A 231 -12.70 -17.80 30.92
C ASN A 231 -12.67 -17.29 29.47
N ASN A 232 -13.64 -16.43 29.14
CA ASN A 232 -13.56 -15.62 27.94
C ASN A 232 -12.41 -14.62 28.07
N SER A 233 -11.80 -14.23 26.96
CA SER A 233 -10.85 -13.12 26.94
C SER A 233 -11.57 -11.79 27.17
N ASP A 234 -10.82 -10.78 27.63
CA ASP A 234 -11.21 -9.40 27.42
C ASP A 234 -11.41 -9.10 25.92
N VAL A 235 -12.11 -8.02 25.62
CA VAL A 235 -12.22 -7.53 24.23
C VAL A 235 -10.91 -6.89 23.80
N ILE A 236 -10.24 -7.53 22.86
CA ILE A 236 -8.92 -7.16 22.34
C ILE A 236 -9.09 -6.26 21.12
N GLU A 237 -8.48 -5.09 21.16
CA GLU A 237 -8.44 -4.16 20.03
C GLU A 237 -7.31 -4.53 19.06
N LEU A 238 -7.63 -4.50 17.77
CA LEU A 238 -6.75 -4.79 16.65
C LEU A 238 -6.65 -3.59 15.71
N SER A 239 -5.74 -3.69 14.75
CA SER A 239 -5.62 -2.72 13.66
C SER A 239 -6.93 -2.57 12.87
N GLY A 240 -7.24 -1.33 12.48
CA GLY A 240 -8.43 -0.99 11.68
C GLY A 240 -9.75 -0.95 12.46
N SER A 241 -9.70 -0.61 13.76
CA SER A 241 -10.89 -0.53 14.63
C SER A 241 -11.68 -1.83 14.70
N ARG A 242 -10.95 -2.95 14.79
CA ARG A 242 -11.55 -4.29 14.94
C ARG A 242 -11.34 -4.77 16.35
N PHE A 243 -12.35 -5.42 16.89
CA PHE A 243 -12.38 -5.84 18.29
C PHE A 243 -12.78 -7.30 18.36
N VAL A 244 -12.05 -8.09 19.15
CA VAL A 244 -12.25 -9.53 19.22
C VAL A 244 -12.30 -9.99 20.67
N ALA A 245 -13.31 -10.80 21.00
CA ALA A 245 -13.34 -11.61 22.20
C ALA A 245 -13.26 -13.09 21.80
N LEU A 246 -12.52 -13.89 22.56
CA LEU A 246 -12.28 -15.30 22.25
C LEU A 246 -12.41 -16.19 23.50
N ALA A 247 -12.65 -17.48 23.26
CA ALA A 247 -12.66 -18.53 24.27
C ALA A 247 -12.02 -19.81 23.71
N VAL A 248 -11.32 -20.58 24.55
CA VAL A 248 -10.68 -21.82 24.10
C VAL A 248 -11.75 -22.87 23.77
N LYS A 249 -11.66 -23.42 22.55
CA LYS A 249 -12.51 -24.52 22.09
C LYS A 249 -11.80 -25.87 22.28
N GLU A 250 -10.53 -25.94 21.87
CA GLU A 250 -9.73 -27.16 21.92
C GLU A 250 -8.24 -26.86 22.13
N GLN A 251 -7.61 -27.61 23.03
CA GLN A 251 -6.16 -27.58 23.25
C GLN A 251 -5.50 -28.81 22.63
N LEU A 252 -4.54 -28.57 21.74
CA LEU A 252 -3.74 -29.59 21.06
C LEU A 252 -2.36 -29.63 21.71
N PRO A 253 -2.03 -30.68 22.49
CA PRO A 253 -0.80 -30.71 23.26
C PRO A 253 0.44 -30.76 22.37
N GLU A 254 1.55 -30.23 22.91
CA GLU A 254 2.86 -30.40 22.28
C GLU A 254 3.22 -31.87 22.16
N GLY A 255 3.93 -32.24 21.09
CA GLY A 255 4.29 -33.65 20.92
C GLY A 255 4.94 -34.00 19.60
N THR A 256 5.00 -35.30 19.32
CA THR A 256 5.36 -35.78 17.98
C THR A 256 4.11 -35.76 17.11
N LYS A 257 4.26 -35.31 15.86
CA LYS A 257 3.14 -35.35 14.91
C LYS A 257 2.65 -36.80 14.79
N PRO A 258 1.32 -37.06 14.79
CA PRO A 258 0.80 -38.40 14.60
C PRO A 258 1.37 -39.04 13.34
N LEU A 259 1.70 -40.34 13.40
CA LEU A 259 2.21 -41.06 12.23
C LEU A 259 1.30 -40.89 11.01
N ALA A 260 -0.03 -40.78 11.20
CA ALA A 260 -0.98 -40.54 10.11
C ALA A 260 -0.69 -39.24 9.34
N GLU A 261 -0.34 -38.16 10.01
CA GLU A 261 -0.04 -36.86 9.39
C GLU A 261 1.30 -36.85 8.65
N VAL A 262 2.29 -37.60 9.14
CA VAL A 262 3.65 -37.61 8.58
C VAL A 262 3.96 -38.81 7.69
N ARG A 263 3.08 -39.81 7.62
CA ARG A 263 3.31 -41.09 6.91
C ARG A 263 3.72 -40.87 5.46
N SER A 264 2.98 -40.04 4.72
CA SER A 264 3.25 -39.78 3.30
C SER A 264 4.64 -39.19 3.08
N SER A 265 5.01 -38.20 3.89
CA SER A 265 6.32 -37.54 3.84
C SER A 265 7.45 -38.51 4.18
N ILE A 266 7.32 -39.28 5.27
CA ILE A 266 8.31 -40.28 5.68
C ILE A 266 8.47 -41.37 4.63
N SER A 267 7.35 -41.89 4.08
CA SER A 267 7.40 -42.90 3.03
C SER A 267 8.13 -42.38 1.78
N ALA A 268 7.83 -41.16 1.33
CA ALA A 268 8.51 -40.56 0.20
C ALA A 268 10.02 -40.40 0.44
N GLN A 269 10.40 -39.93 1.63
CA GLN A 269 11.81 -39.80 2.01
C GLN A 269 12.52 -41.16 2.03
N LEU A 270 11.93 -42.17 2.69
CA LEU A 270 12.52 -43.51 2.78
C LEU A 270 12.64 -44.19 1.41
N THR A 271 11.68 -43.97 0.51
CA THR A 271 11.75 -44.45 -0.87
C THR A 271 12.91 -43.81 -1.62
N SER A 272 13.09 -42.49 -1.52
CA SER A 272 14.22 -41.78 -2.12
C SER A 272 15.55 -42.31 -1.58
N GLU A 273 15.69 -42.44 -0.27
CA GLU A 273 16.91 -42.96 0.35
C GLU A 273 17.21 -44.41 -0.07
N ALA A 274 16.17 -45.25 -0.22
CA ALA A 274 16.32 -46.61 -0.70
C ALA A 274 16.79 -46.66 -2.16
N GLN A 275 16.26 -45.79 -3.02
CA GLN A 275 16.67 -45.67 -4.42
C GLN A 275 18.14 -45.24 -4.53
N ASP A 276 18.57 -44.24 -3.75
CA ASP A 276 19.95 -43.75 -3.75
C ASP A 276 20.94 -44.82 -3.28
N ARG A 277 20.60 -45.54 -2.20
CA ARG A 277 21.42 -46.68 -1.72
C ARG A 277 21.50 -47.78 -2.77
N ALA A 278 20.38 -48.15 -3.40
CA ALA A 278 20.35 -49.19 -4.42
C ALA A 278 21.17 -48.81 -5.65
N MET A 279 21.10 -47.55 -6.10
CA MET A 279 21.91 -47.06 -7.22
C MET A 279 23.40 -47.08 -6.90
N THR A 280 23.77 -46.68 -5.68
CA THR A 280 25.17 -46.71 -5.22
C THR A 280 25.70 -48.15 -5.22
N THR A 281 24.94 -49.08 -4.64
CA THR A 281 25.31 -50.52 -4.63
C THR A 281 25.43 -51.07 -6.04
N LEU A 282 24.54 -50.68 -6.96
CA LEU A 282 24.61 -51.12 -8.36
C LEU A 282 25.88 -50.60 -9.06
N VAL A 283 26.21 -49.32 -8.88
CA VAL A 283 27.43 -48.73 -9.46
C VAL A 283 28.67 -49.42 -8.91
N ASP A 284 28.73 -49.66 -7.60
CA ASP A 284 29.87 -50.32 -6.95
C ASP A 284 30.04 -51.76 -7.43
N ASP A 285 28.95 -52.51 -7.55
CA ASP A 285 28.95 -53.89 -8.05
C ASP A 285 29.42 -53.96 -9.51
N VAL A 286 28.93 -53.07 -10.38
CA VAL A 286 29.37 -53.00 -11.78
C VAL A 286 30.84 -52.60 -11.89
N ASN A 287 31.29 -51.62 -11.10
CA ASN A 287 32.70 -51.23 -11.05
C ASN A 287 33.60 -52.36 -10.53
N ALA A 288 33.14 -53.16 -9.58
CA ALA A 288 33.87 -54.33 -9.10
C ALA A 288 34.00 -55.43 -10.16
N SER A 289 32.93 -55.72 -10.91
CA SER A 289 32.98 -56.66 -12.04
C SER A 289 33.90 -56.18 -13.16
N LEU A 290 33.87 -54.89 -13.50
CA LEU A 290 34.81 -54.29 -14.46
C LEU A 290 36.26 -54.44 -13.99
N ALA A 291 36.54 -54.17 -12.72
CA ALA A 291 37.87 -54.36 -12.14
C ALA A 291 38.35 -55.83 -12.12
N ALA A 292 37.41 -56.79 -12.08
CA ALA A 292 37.70 -58.21 -12.22
C ALA A 292 37.93 -58.66 -13.68
N GLY A 293 37.78 -57.76 -14.65
CA GLY A 293 38.02 -58.01 -16.08
C GLY A 293 36.77 -58.40 -16.88
N GLU A 294 35.57 -58.31 -16.30
CA GLU A 294 34.33 -58.47 -17.07
C GLU A 294 34.09 -57.26 -17.98
N THR A 295 33.41 -57.46 -19.10
CA THR A 295 33.03 -56.36 -20.00
C THR A 295 31.64 -55.84 -19.65
N LEU A 296 31.36 -54.57 -19.93
CA LEU A 296 30.04 -53.97 -19.72
C LEU A 296 28.92 -54.72 -20.50
N GLU A 297 29.26 -55.30 -21.65
CA GLU A 297 28.37 -56.18 -22.43
C GLU A 297 28.01 -57.47 -21.67
N ALA A 298 28.99 -58.12 -21.04
CA ALA A 298 28.74 -59.32 -20.24
C ALA A 298 27.90 -59.00 -19.00
N ILE A 299 28.23 -57.91 -18.31
CA ILE A 299 27.50 -57.44 -17.12
C ILE A 299 26.05 -57.08 -17.46
N SER A 300 25.83 -56.32 -18.55
CA SER A 300 24.48 -55.95 -19.01
C SER A 300 23.66 -57.17 -19.40
N THR A 301 24.26 -58.14 -20.11
CA THR A 301 23.60 -59.41 -20.46
C THR A 301 23.21 -60.21 -19.22
N ALA A 302 24.12 -60.36 -18.25
CA ALA A 302 23.88 -61.10 -17.02
C ALA A 302 22.80 -60.46 -16.14
N LYS A 303 22.73 -59.13 -16.12
CA LYS A 303 21.76 -58.36 -15.32
C LYS A 303 20.48 -57.97 -16.07
N GLY A 304 20.38 -58.32 -17.36
CA GLY A 304 19.22 -58.00 -18.21
C GLY A 304 19.07 -56.50 -18.52
N TYR A 305 20.16 -55.75 -18.55
CA TYR A 305 20.16 -54.33 -18.89
C TYR A 305 20.23 -54.11 -20.40
N GLU A 306 19.65 -53.00 -20.87
CA GLU A 306 19.84 -52.55 -22.24
C GLU A 306 21.31 -52.17 -22.46
N TRP A 307 21.95 -52.86 -23.40
CA TRP A 307 23.32 -52.55 -23.79
C TRP A 307 23.34 -51.64 -25.03
N ARG A 308 24.07 -50.53 -24.94
CA ARG A 308 24.22 -49.57 -26.02
C ARG A 308 25.65 -49.03 -26.13
N VAL A 309 26.20 -49.08 -27.35
CA VAL A 309 27.50 -48.50 -27.70
C VAL A 309 27.29 -47.33 -28.65
N GLU A 310 27.88 -46.17 -28.33
CA GLU A 310 27.99 -45.06 -29.27
C GLU A 310 29.48 -44.79 -29.55
N LEU A 311 29.91 -45.04 -30.78
CA LEU A 311 31.28 -44.79 -31.20
C LEU A 311 31.43 -43.36 -31.72
N ALA A 312 32.57 -42.73 -31.40
CA ALA A 312 32.88 -41.35 -31.83
C ALA A 312 31.84 -40.30 -31.43
N ALA A 313 31.22 -40.46 -30.25
CA ALA A 313 30.34 -39.44 -29.68
C ALA A 313 31.11 -38.11 -29.48
N THR A 314 30.53 -37.01 -29.96
CA THR A 314 31.00 -35.64 -29.71
C THR A 314 30.08 -34.95 -28.71
N ARG A 315 30.46 -33.76 -28.22
CA ARG A 315 29.58 -32.94 -27.36
C ARG A 315 28.27 -32.53 -28.06
N GLN A 316 28.22 -32.65 -29.39
CA GLN A 316 27.05 -32.34 -30.23
C GLN A 316 26.33 -33.60 -30.74
N ASN A 317 26.67 -34.79 -30.23
CA ASN A 317 26.00 -36.03 -30.62
C ASN A 317 24.50 -35.95 -30.29
N VAL A 318 23.64 -36.40 -31.20
CA VAL A 318 22.18 -36.35 -31.06
C VAL A 318 21.55 -37.71 -30.74
N ASN A 319 22.35 -38.78 -30.77
CA ASN A 319 21.89 -40.14 -30.59
C ASN A 319 21.76 -40.49 -29.10
N LEU A 320 22.56 -39.84 -28.24
CA LEU A 320 22.55 -40.05 -26.80
C LEU A 320 21.76 -38.96 -26.06
N PRO A 321 21.10 -39.29 -24.94
CA PRO A 321 20.51 -38.28 -24.06
C PRO A 321 21.55 -37.25 -23.61
N SER A 322 21.12 -35.99 -23.47
CA SER A 322 21.99 -34.88 -23.07
C SER A 322 22.66 -35.12 -21.70
N SER A 323 21.96 -35.73 -20.76
CA SER A 323 22.50 -36.07 -19.43
C SER A 323 23.62 -37.12 -19.51
N VAL A 324 23.49 -38.12 -20.39
CA VAL A 324 24.53 -39.13 -20.66
C VAL A 324 25.76 -38.48 -21.29
N LEU A 325 25.57 -37.61 -22.27
CA LEU A 325 26.67 -36.87 -22.90
C LEU A 325 27.39 -35.97 -21.89
N GLN A 326 26.64 -35.21 -21.08
CA GLN A 326 27.21 -34.35 -20.07
C GLN A 326 28.05 -35.15 -19.06
N SER A 327 27.53 -36.28 -18.59
CA SER A 327 28.26 -37.18 -17.69
C SER A 327 29.55 -37.71 -18.34
N ALA A 328 29.45 -38.28 -19.55
CA ALA A 328 30.59 -38.82 -20.28
C ALA A 328 31.69 -37.75 -20.49
N PHE A 329 31.32 -36.54 -20.91
CA PHE A 329 32.27 -35.44 -21.15
C PHE A 329 32.75 -34.71 -19.89
N SER A 330 32.25 -35.08 -18.71
CA SER A 330 32.72 -34.59 -17.41
C SER A 330 33.68 -35.56 -16.70
N LYS A 331 33.67 -36.85 -17.09
CA LYS A 331 34.63 -37.86 -16.59
C LYS A 331 36.05 -37.51 -17.03
N ARG A 332 37.03 -37.93 -16.23
CA ARG A 332 38.45 -37.79 -16.60
C ARG A 332 38.73 -38.62 -17.84
N SER A 333 39.51 -38.10 -18.78
CA SER A 333 39.76 -38.77 -20.06
C SER A 333 40.43 -40.15 -19.95
N ALA A 334 41.16 -40.40 -18.86
CA ALA A 334 41.80 -41.68 -18.56
C ALA A 334 40.92 -42.67 -17.77
N ASP A 335 39.73 -42.26 -17.34
CA ASP A 335 38.80 -43.09 -16.57
C ASP A 335 37.94 -43.95 -17.50
N THR A 336 38.55 -45.00 -18.06
CA THR A 336 37.89 -45.96 -18.96
C THR A 336 37.33 -47.19 -18.26
N GLU A 337 37.66 -47.38 -16.99
CA GLU A 337 37.37 -48.63 -16.26
C GLU A 337 36.20 -48.50 -15.28
N THR A 338 35.59 -47.32 -15.15
CA THR A 338 34.48 -47.11 -14.22
C THR A 338 33.23 -46.57 -14.89
N VAL A 339 32.08 -46.99 -14.36
CA VAL A 339 30.78 -46.41 -14.68
C VAL A 339 30.40 -45.30 -13.72
N SER A 340 29.55 -44.40 -14.21
CA SER A 340 28.83 -43.42 -13.39
C SER A 340 27.34 -43.52 -13.69
N ALA A 341 26.51 -43.47 -12.66
CA ALA A 341 25.06 -43.46 -12.82
C ALA A 341 24.56 -42.09 -13.25
N VAL A 342 23.65 -42.09 -14.21
CA VAL A 342 23.02 -40.88 -14.76
C VAL A 342 21.52 -41.10 -14.80
N ARG A 343 20.76 -40.20 -14.17
CA ARG A 343 19.30 -40.22 -14.27
C ARG A 343 18.89 -39.76 -15.67
N LEU A 344 18.04 -40.53 -16.34
CA LEU A 344 17.47 -40.20 -17.64
C LEU A 344 16.13 -39.49 -17.45
N ASP A 345 15.26 -40.05 -16.60
CA ASP A 345 13.95 -39.51 -16.22
C ASP A 345 13.55 -40.03 -14.82
N ASP A 346 12.26 -39.95 -14.46
CA ASP A 346 11.80 -40.31 -13.12
C ASP A 346 12.02 -41.78 -12.73
N GLU A 347 12.12 -42.69 -13.71
CA GLU A 347 12.18 -44.13 -13.48
C GLU A 347 13.39 -44.81 -14.13
N ARG A 348 14.13 -44.14 -15.02
CA ARG A 348 15.24 -44.73 -15.78
C ARG A 348 16.59 -44.10 -15.47
N TYR A 349 17.60 -44.96 -15.39
CA TYR A 349 19.00 -44.58 -15.20
C TYR A 349 19.87 -45.25 -16.26
N ALA A 350 20.97 -44.61 -16.62
CA ALA A 350 22.04 -45.16 -17.44
C ALA A 350 23.33 -45.27 -16.62
N LEU A 351 24.06 -46.38 -16.77
CA LEU A 351 25.42 -46.52 -16.29
C LEU A 351 26.37 -46.20 -17.45
N VAL A 352 27.21 -45.18 -17.28
CA VAL A 352 28.01 -44.61 -18.37
C VAL A 352 29.49 -44.88 -18.14
N GLN A 353 30.11 -45.66 -19.05
CA GLN A 353 31.55 -45.93 -19.11
C GLN A 353 32.17 -45.22 -20.32
N LEU A 354 33.40 -44.73 -20.18
CA LEU A 354 34.19 -44.28 -21.33
C LEU A 354 34.92 -45.48 -21.96
N ALA A 355 34.57 -45.85 -23.20
CA ALA A 355 35.28 -46.94 -23.90
C ALA A 355 36.70 -46.52 -24.33
N ARG A 356 36.84 -45.31 -24.86
CA ARG A 356 38.13 -44.67 -25.18
C ARG A 356 37.94 -43.18 -25.32
N THR A 357 38.99 -42.40 -25.09
CA THR A 357 39.01 -40.97 -25.40
C THR A 357 40.04 -40.67 -26.45
N GLN A 358 39.72 -39.71 -27.32
CA GLN A 358 40.64 -39.17 -28.31
C GLN A 358 40.60 -37.65 -28.18
N ALA A 359 41.76 -37.04 -27.97
CA ALA A 359 41.86 -35.59 -27.99
C ALA A 359 41.46 -35.07 -29.37
N GLY A 360 40.63 -34.02 -29.38
CA GLY A 360 40.36 -33.28 -30.62
C GLY A 360 41.67 -32.75 -31.19
N ARG A 361 41.81 -32.77 -32.52
CA ARG A 361 42.96 -32.21 -33.20
C ARG A 361 42.55 -31.01 -34.03
N GLU A 362 43.36 -29.96 -33.99
CA GLU A 362 43.11 -28.73 -34.74
C GLU A 362 43.08 -28.95 -36.26
N ASP A 363 43.86 -29.92 -36.76
CA ASP A 363 43.91 -30.28 -38.18
C ASP A 363 42.67 -31.06 -38.67
N THR A 364 41.89 -31.62 -37.73
CA THR A 364 40.60 -32.28 -38.02
C THR A 364 39.40 -31.35 -37.87
N MET A 365 39.60 -30.12 -37.41
CA MET A 365 38.55 -29.11 -37.28
C MET A 365 38.14 -28.60 -38.67
N VAL A 366 36.94 -28.99 -39.12
CA VAL A 366 36.42 -28.64 -40.46
C VAL A 366 36.04 -27.15 -40.49
N GLY A 367 36.11 -26.51 -41.67
CA GLY A 367 36.01 -25.06 -41.83
C GLY A 367 34.88 -24.38 -41.05
N VAL A 368 33.67 -24.95 -41.04
CA VAL A 368 32.51 -24.37 -40.33
C VAL A 368 32.71 -24.33 -38.80
N GLU A 369 33.30 -25.36 -38.22
CA GLU A 369 33.59 -25.42 -36.77
C GLU A 369 34.74 -24.48 -36.39
N ARG A 370 35.78 -24.42 -37.24
CA ARG A 370 36.89 -23.46 -37.07
C ARG A 370 36.38 -22.03 -37.14
N ASP A 371 35.52 -21.72 -38.11
CA ASP A 371 34.95 -20.38 -38.29
C ASP A 371 33.98 -20.01 -37.16
N ALA A 372 33.26 -20.98 -36.59
CA ALA A 372 32.42 -20.76 -35.41
C ALA A 372 33.26 -20.46 -34.17
N LEU A 373 34.32 -21.23 -33.92
CA LEU A 373 35.23 -21.02 -32.80
C LEU A 373 35.99 -19.69 -32.93
N LEU A 374 36.46 -19.34 -34.13
CA LEU A 374 37.11 -18.05 -34.39
C LEU A 374 36.15 -16.88 -34.17
N ARG A 375 34.87 -17.03 -34.55
CA ARG A 375 33.84 -16.03 -34.25
C ARG A 375 33.60 -15.88 -32.75
N GLU A 376 33.46 -16.99 -32.02
CA GLU A 376 33.27 -16.96 -30.57
C GLU A 376 34.45 -16.29 -29.84
N VAL A 377 35.69 -16.65 -30.21
CA VAL A 377 36.90 -16.02 -29.66
C VAL A 377 36.96 -14.53 -30.01
N SER A 378 36.60 -14.15 -31.25
CA SER A 378 36.52 -12.76 -31.69
C SER A 378 35.48 -11.97 -30.90
N ASP A 379 34.29 -12.55 -30.67
CA ASP A 379 33.19 -11.91 -29.95
C ASP A 379 33.54 -11.68 -28.47
N VAL A 380 34.15 -12.68 -27.82
CA VAL A 380 34.63 -12.56 -26.43
C VAL A 380 35.71 -11.48 -26.34
N SER A 381 36.70 -11.48 -27.26
CA SER A 381 37.76 -10.48 -27.29
C SER A 381 37.21 -9.07 -27.51
N ALA A 382 36.30 -8.91 -28.48
CA ALA A 382 35.66 -7.64 -28.78
C ALA A 382 34.80 -7.12 -27.62
N SER A 383 34.12 -8.01 -26.90
CA SER A 383 33.35 -7.65 -25.71
C SER A 383 34.25 -7.10 -24.59
N LEU A 384 35.36 -7.79 -24.32
CA LEU A 384 36.31 -7.41 -23.27
C LEU A 384 36.96 -6.05 -23.57
N LEU A 385 37.42 -5.86 -24.82
CA LEU A 385 37.98 -4.60 -25.29
C LEU A 385 37.00 -3.44 -25.15
N ARG A 386 35.73 -3.66 -25.50
CA ARG A 386 34.68 -2.64 -25.41
C ARG A 386 34.36 -2.29 -23.96
N GLN A 387 34.35 -3.28 -23.07
CA GLN A 387 34.13 -3.06 -21.64
C GLN A 387 35.25 -2.23 -21.02
N GLU A 388 36.52 -2.55 -21.31
CA GLU A 388 37.67 -1.78 -20.85
C GLU A 388 37.68 -0.36 -21.42
N PHE A 389 37.39 -0.20 -22.71
CA PHE A 389 37.27 1.11 -23.34
C PHE A 389 36.18 1.98 -22.69
N MET A 390 34.99 1.41 -22.45
CA MET A 390 33.91 2.12 -21.75
C MET A 390 34.27 2.46 -20.30
N ALA A 391 35.00 1.58 -19.61
CA ALA A 391 35.49 1.84 -18.26
C ALA A 391 36.52 2.97 -18.22
N ASP A 392 37.44 3.05 -19.19
CA ASP A 392 38.39 4.17 -19.32
C ASP A 392 37.67 5.49 -19.66
N LEU A 393 36.71 5.47 -20.58
CA LEU A 393 35.89 6.65 -20.89
C LEU A 393 35.11 7.16 -19.67
N LYS A 394 34.48 6.26 -18.91
CA LYS A 394 33.78 6.63 -17.67
C LYS A 394 34.74 7.23 -16.63
N ARG A 395 35.96 6.70 -16.52
CA ARG A 395 36.98 7.20 -15.58
C ARG A 395 37.49 8.60 -15.94
N ARG A 396 37.53 8.94 -17.23
CA ARG A 396 37.99 10.23 -17.75
C ARG A 396 36.86 11.24 -17.97
N GLY A 397 35.60 10.80 -17.87
CA GLY A 397 34.44 11.65 -18.03
C GLY A 397 34.29 12.59 -16.83
N ASP A 398 34.03 13.86 -17.12
CA ASP A 398 33.62 14.85 -16.13
C ASP A 398 32.09 14.86 -16.05
N VAL A 399 31.53 14.62 -14.87
CA VAL A 399 30.07 14.54 -14.63
C VAL A 399 29.71 15.48 -13.49
N VAL A 400 28.96 16.53 -13.82
CA VAL A 400 28.40 17.47 -12.85
C VAL A 400 27.06 16.93 -12.34
N ILE A 401 26.96 16.62 -11.05
CA ILE A 401 25.74 16.12 -10.39
C ILE A 401 25.14 17.26 -9.55
N ARG A 402 23.82 17.46 -9.62
CA ARG A 402 23.07 18.44 -8.80
C ARG A 402 22.36 17.77 -7.65
#